data_AF-A0A523EJK1-F1
#
_entry.id   AF-A0A523EJK1-F1
#
_cell.length_a   1.000
_cell.length_b   1.000
_cell.length_c   1.000
_cell.angle_alpha   90.00
_cell.angle_beta   90.00
_cell.angle_gamma   90.00
#
_symmetry.space_group_name_H-M   'P 1'
#
loop_
_entity.id
_entity.type
_entity.pdbx_description
1 polymer ?
#
loop_
_entity_poly.entity_id
_entity_poly.type
_entity_poly.pdbx_seq_one_letter_code
_entity_poly.pdbx_strand_id
1 'polypeptide(L)'
;MTVATGILNGEVLVLNNLYQAIQITSVRRAMCLLYKDLVRVVDGDFATYNFENWSDLPLSHHDDAVHTPRRAIRVPRVVLLVNYGRLPRYEVRFTRKNIFHRDRNRCQYCGIRFRTRDLNLDHVRPLSRGGRSSWVNVVCCCLRCNRVKANRTPEEAGMKLTRVPQRPRWHPLARIRWSHGRYEIWRNFLDAAYWNVELSEDPGEDAAAG
;
A
#
# COMPACT_ATOMS: atom_id res chain seq x y z
N MET A 1 -10.00 33.56 -13.39
CA MET A 1 -10.90 32.39 -13.51
C MET A 1 -10.14 31.14 -13.94
N THR A 2 -9.26 30.57 -13.10
CA THR A 2 -8.58 29.29 -13.41
C THR A 2 -7.97 28.65 -12.15
N VAL A 3 -8.79 28.21 -11.18
CA VAL A 3 -8.30 27.50 -9.97
C VAL A 3 -9.14 26.25 -9.63
N ALA A 4 -10.38 26.15 -10.11
CA ALA A 4 -11.32 25.09 -9.74
C ALA A 4 -10.90 23.67 -10.16
N THR A 5 -10.11 23.51 -11.22
CA THR A 5 -9.69 22.20 -11.74
C THR A 5 -8.66 21.50 -10.84
N GLY A 6 -7.87 22.25 -10.06
CA GLY A 6 -6.88 21.69 -9.14
C GLY A 6 -7.51 21.05 -7.90
N ILE A 7 -8.51 21.71 -7.32
CA ILE A 7 -9.13 21.30 -6.05
C ILE A 7 -9.85 19.95 -6.18
N LEU A 8 -10.61 19.75 -7.26
CA LEU A 8 -11.37 18.51 -7.48
C LEU A 8 -10.48 17.27 -7.67
N ASN A 9 -9.25 17.47 -8.12
CA ASN A 9 -8.23 16.44 -8.26
C ASN A 9 -7.35 16.31 -7.00
N GLY A 10 -7.59 17.14 -5.98
CA GLY A 10 -6.93 17.07 -4.69
C GLY A 10 -7.20 15.75 -3.98
N GLU A 11 -6.36 15.45 -2.99
CA GLU A 11 -6.39 14.17 -2.29
C GLU A 11 -7.24 14.22 -1.02
N VAL A 12 -7.90 13.10 -0.74
CA VAL A 12 -8.76 12.86 0.43
C VAL A 12 -8.41 11.48 1.00
N LEU A 13 -8.15 11.43 2.30
CA LEU A 13 -7.89 10.19 3.01
C LEU A 13 -9.21 9.44 3.26
N VAL A 14 -9.23 8.15 2.96
CA VAL A 14 -10.39 7.28 3.23
C VAL A 14 -10.04 6.34 4.37
N LEU A 15 -10.92 6.30 5.37
CA LEU A 15 -10.88 5.43 6.54
C LEU A 15 -11.96 4.34 6.45
N ASN A 16 -11.70 3.20 7.08
CA ASN A 16 -12.75 2.21 7.39
C ASN A 16 -13.49 2.61 8.70
N ASN A 17 -14.59 1.93 9.04
CA ASN A 17 -15.37 2.25 10.26
C ASN A 17 -14.64 2.01 11.59
N LEU A 18 -13.41 1.49 11.56
CA LEU A 18 -12.48 1.38 12.70
C LEU A 18 -11.45 2.53 12.72
N TYR A 19 -11.67 3.59 11.94
CA TYR A 19 -10.77 4.73 11.77
C TYR A 19 -9.38 4.38 11.20
N GLN A 20 -9.23 3.21 10.59
CA GLN A 20 -7.98 2.80 9.97
C GLN A 20 -7.90 3.33 8.54
N ALA A 21 -6.78 3.97 8.18
CA ALA A 21 -6.55 4.47 6.83
C ALA A 21 -6.43 3.32 5.80
N ILE A 22 -7.26 3.37 4.76
CA ILE A 22 -7.34 2.31 3.74
C ILE A 22 -6.87 2.73 2.34
N GLN A 23 -7.10 3.98 1.93
CA GLN A 23 -6.70 4.50 0.62
C GLN A 23 -6.78 6.02 0.55
N ILE A 24 -6.27 6.58 -0.54
CA ILE A 24 -6.46 7.98 -0.92
C ILE A 24 -7.37 8.03 -2.15
N THR A 25 -8.30 8.97 -2.16
CA THR A 25 -9.19 9.25 -3.29
C THR A 25 -9.17 10.72 -3.67
N SER A 26 -9.83 11.09 -4.77
CA SER A 26 -9.94 12.49 -5.17
C SER A 26 -11.09 13.20 -4.45
N VAL A 27 -10.98 14.52 -4.27
CA VAL A 27 -12.07 15.36 -3.74
C VAL A 27 -13.36 15.12 -4.53
N ARG A 28 -13.28 15.06 -5.86
CA ARG A 28 -14.44 14.75 -6.72
C ARG A 28 -15.14 13.46 -6.28
N ARG A 29 -14.38 12.38 -6.11
CA ARG A 29 -14.95 11.08 -5.74
C ARG A 29 -15.47 11.09 -4.29
N ALA A 30 -14.74 11.70 -3.37
CA ALA A 30 -15.17 11.84 -1.97
C ALA A 30 -16.52 12.58 -1.87
N MET A 31 -16.68 13.69 -2.60
CA MET A 31 -17.94 14.44 -2.65
C MET A 31 -19.10 13.61 -3.19
N CYS A 32 -18.87 12.83 -4.26
CA CYS A 32 -19.91 11.92 -4.78
C CYS A 32 -20.31 10.83 -3.78
N LEU A 33 -19.36 10.29 -3.01
CA LEU A 33 -19.64 9.29 -1.99
C LEU A 33 -20.38 9.89 -0.79
N LEU A 34 -20.00 11.11 -0.38
CA LEU A 34 -20.61 11.83 0.72
C LEU A 34 -22.07 12.18 0.40
N TYR A 35 -22.33 12.68 -0.80
CA TYR A 35 -23.69 12.98 -1.26
C TYR A 35 -24.59 11.73 -1.35
N LYS A 36 -23.99 10.56 -1.62
CA LYS A 36 -24.70 9.26 -1.63
C LYS A 36 -24.85 8.64 -0.24
N ASP A 37 -24.43 9.33 0.82
CA ASP A 37 -24.37 8.86 2.21
C ASP A 37 -23.61 7.53 2.38
N LEU A 38 -22.61 7.29 1.53
CA LEU A 38 -21.75 6.10 1.62
C LEU A 38 -20.52 6.34 2.50
N VAL A 39 -20.20 7.61 2.75
CA VAL A 39 -19.13 8.04 3.64
C VAL A 39 -19.61 9.18 4.53
N ARG A 40 -18.92 9.37 5.66
CA ARG A 40 -19.04 10.57 6.51
C ARG A 40 -17.73 11.34 6.48
N VAL A 41 -17.78 12.66 6.56
CA VAL A 41 -16.56 13.47 6.75
C VAL A 41 -16.11 13.32 8.19
N VAL A 42 -14.80 13.24 8.42
CA VAL A 42 -14.21 13.21 9.76
C VAL A 42 -13.36 14.46 9.94
N ASP A 43 -13.54 15.15 11.06
CA ASP A 43 -12.70 16.29 11.44
C ASP A 43 -11.56 15.88 12.40
N GLY A 44 -10.85 16.88 12.96
CA GLY A 44 -9.72 16.64 13.84
C GLY A 44 -10.08 15.98 15.17
N ASP A 45 -11.32 16.17 15.63
CA ASP A 45 -11.84 15.68 16.92
C ASP A 45 -12.63 14.37 16.75
N PHE A 46 -12.48 13.70 15.60
CA PHE A 46 -13.20 12.49 15.24
C PHE A 46 -14.72 12.65 15.14
N ALA A 47 -15.23 13.90 15.09
CA ALA A 47 -16.64 14.14 14.82
C ALA A 47 -16.95 13.77 13.36
N THR A 48 -18.14 13.20 13.14
CA THR A 48 -18.56 12.72 11.83
C THR A 48 -19.75 13.49 11.28
N TYR A 49 -19.70 13.81 9.99
CA TYR A 49 -20.70 14.64 9.32
C TYR A 49 -21.24 13.95 8.07
N ASN A 50 -22.56 13.98 7.87
CA ASN A 50 -23.18 13.68 6.58
C ASN A 50 -23.03 14.87 5.62
N PHE A 51 -23.54 14.72 4.39
CA PHE A 51 -23.48 15.79 3.41
C PHE A 51 -24.15 17.08 3.89
N GLU A 52 -25.36 16.99 4.46
CA GLU A 52 -26.15 18.14 4.88
C GLU A 52 -25.42 18.97 5.93
N ASN A 53 -25.09 18.36 7.06
CA ASN A 53 -24.44 19.02 8.19
C ASN A 53 -23.06 19.56 7.78
N TRP A 54 -22.30 18.81 6.97
CA TRP A 54 -20.99 19.27 6.49
C TRP A 54 -21.11 20.49 5.55
N SER A 55 -22.13 20.50 4.69
CA SER A 55 -22.33 21.56 3.69
C SER A 55 -22.83 22.88 4.27
N ASP A 56 -23.33 22.86 5.50
CA ASP A 56 -23.85 24.02 6.22
C ASP A 56 -22.84 24.60 7.22
N LEU A 57 -21.68 23.95 7.42
CA LEU A 57 -20.61 24.48 8.25
C LEU A 57 -20.04 25.78 7.66
N PRO A 58 -19.74 26.79 8.50
CA PRO A 58 -19.10 28.01 8.04
C PRO A 58 -17.69 27.72 7.52
N LEU A 59 -17.29 28.44 6.47
CA LEU A 59 -15.95 28.36 5.90
C LEU A 59 -15.03 29.35 6.58
N SER A 60 -13.84 28.88 6.95
CA SER A 60 -12.74 29.76 7.35
C SER A 60 -11.96 30.23 6.12
N HIS A 61 -11.26 31.37 6.22
CA HIS A 61 -10.45 31.91 5.10
C HIS A 61 -9.33 30.97 4.61
N HIS A 62 -8.93 30.00 5.43
CA HIS A 62 -7.90 29.02 5.10
C HIS A 62 -8.46 27.70 4.54
N ASP A 63 -9.79 27.57 4.43
CA ASP A 63 -10.40 26.35 3.94
C ASP A 63 -10.43 26.29 2.41
N ASP A 64 -9.94 25.18 1.87
CA ASP A 64 -10.23 24.83 0.50
C ASP A 64 -11.71 24.48 0.36
N ALA A 65 -12.37 25.04 -0.67
CA ALA A 65 -13.79 24.84 -0.91
C ALA A 65 -14.09 24.43 -2.36
N VAL A 66 -15.11 23.58 -2.51
CA VAL A 66 -15.78 23.30 -3.78
C VAL A 66 -16.94 24.27 -3.91
N HIS A 67 -16.88 25.12 -4.94
CA HIS A 67 -17.95 26.08 -5.22
C HIS A 67 -19.05 25.42 -6.06
N THR A 68 -20.29 25.56 -5.60
CA THR A 68 -21.51 25.25 -6.34
C THR A 68 -22.24 26.56 -6.65
N PRO A 69 -23.25 26.57 -7.54
CA PRO A 69 -24.02 27.78 -7.81
C PRO A 69 -24.72 28.37 -6.58
N ARG A 70 -25.00 27.55 -5.55
CA ARG A 70 -25.78 27.96 -4.37
C ARG A 70 -24.95 28.19 -3.11
N ARG A 71 -23.77 27.56 -3.01
CA ARG A 71 -22.91 27.62 -1.82
C ARG A 71 -21.50 27.13 -2.11
N ALA A 72 -20.57 27.52 -1.25
CA ALA A 72 -19.23 26.92 -1.20
C ALA A 72 -19.21 25.84 -0.11
N ILE A 73 -18.69 24.66 -0.44
CA ILE A 73 -18.65 23.50 0.46
C ILE A 73 -17.20 23.19 0.79
N ARG A 74 -16.87 23.09 2.07
CA ARG A 74 -15.51 22.76 2.53
C ARG A 74 -15.05 21.43 1.92
N VAL A 75 -13.80 21.36 1.47
CA VAL A 75 -13.22 20.12 0.96
C VAL A 75 -13.12 19.09 2.09
N PRO A 76 -13.74 17.90 1.97
CA PRO A 76 -13.61 16.88 2.99
C PRO A 76 -12.23 16.22 2.89
N ARG A 77 -11.32 16.54 3.82
CA ARG A 77 -9.93 16.04 3.78
C ARG A 77 -9.78 14.60 4.26
N VAL A 78 -10.72 14.14 5.09
CA VAL A 78 -10.79 12.78 5.62
C VAL A 78 -12.23 12.32 5.56
N VAL A 79 -12.47 11.10 5.06
CA VAL A 79 -13.81 10.49 5.02
C VAL A 79 -13.79 9.06 5.57
N LEU A 80 -14.86 8.69 6.25
CA LEU A 80 -15.10 7.39 6.89
C LEU A 80 -16.12 6.59 6.10
N LEU A 81 -15.82 5.35 5.71
CA LEU A 81 -16.82 4.43 5.17
C LEU A 81 -17.71 3.88 6.29
N VAL A 82 -18.99 4.23 6.28
CA VAL A 82 -19.94 3.90 7.36
C VAL A 82 -20.14 2.39 7.52
N ASN A 83 -20.24 1.65 6.42
CA ASN A 83 -20.58 0.22 6.40
C ASN A 83 -19.41 -0.68 5.98
N TYR A 84 -18.16 -0.25 6.22
CA TYR A 84 -16.97 -1.01 5.82
C TYR A 84 -15.95 -1.08 6.95
N GLY A 85 -15.93 -2.19 7.68
CA GLY A 85 -14.97 -2.44 8.77
C GLY A 85 -13.80 -3.35 8.43
N ARG A 86 -13.61 -3.65 7.14
CA ARG A 86 -12.50 -4.49 6.69
C ARG A 86 -11.35 -3.61 6.25
N LEU A 87 -10.12 -4.06 6.47
CA LEU A 87 -9.00 -3.57 5.67
C LEU A 87 -9.08 -4.26 4.31
N PRO A 88 -8.97 -3.54 3.18
CA PRO A 88 -8.92 -4.19 1.89
C PRO A 88 -7.68 -5.09 1.87
N ARG A 89 -7.90 -6.40 1.70
CA ARG A 89 -6.83 -7.37 1.50
C ARG A 89 -6.26 -7.17 0.10
N TYR A 90 -5.37 -6.20 -0.06
CA TYR A 90 -4.61 -6.08 -1.30
C TYR A 90 -3.54 -7.16 -1.30
N GLU A 91 -3.92 -8.34 -1.75
CA GLU A 91 -2.95 -9.39 -2.04
C GLU A 91 -2.10 -8.96 -3.23
N VAL A 92 -0.77 -8.95 -3.05
CA VAL A 92 0.14 -8.76 -4.18
C VAL A 92 -0.05 -9.94 -5.13
N ARG A 93 -0.57 -9.65 -6.32
CA ARG A 93 -0.78 -10.67 -7.35
C ARG A 93 0.56 -11.29 -7.74
N PHE A 94 0.59 -12.61 -7.88
CA PHE A 94 1.77 -13.34 -8.33
C PHE A 94 1.96 -13.11 -9.84
N THR A 95 2.80 -12.13 -10.20
CA THR A 95 3.09 -11.76 -11.59
C THR A 95 4.60 -11.57 -11.78
N ARG A 96 5.08 -11.68 -13.03
CA ARG A 96 6.50 -11.46 -13.35
C ARG A 96 7.01 -10.11 -12.85
N LYS A 97 6.25 -9.04 -13.11
CA LYS A 97 6.55 -7.68 -12.66
C LYS A 97 6.71 -7.60 -11.15
N ASN A 98 5.82 -8.25 -10.39
CA ASN A 98 5.87 -8.19 -8.94
C ASN A 98 7.01 -9.03 -8.34
N ILE A 99 7.41 -10.14 -8.98
CA ILE A 99 8.60 -10.90 -8.55
C ILE A 99 9.88 -10.09 -8.80
N PHE A 100 10.01 -9.49 -9.98
CA PHE A 100 11.13 -8.60 -10.28
C PHE A 100 11.20 -7.40 -9.32
N HIS A 101 10.05 -6.84 -8.94
CA HIS A 101 9.99 -5.77 -7.95
C HIS A 101 10.37 -6.26 -6.54
N ARG A 102 9.83 -7.40 -6.09
CA ARG A 102 10.16 -8.04 -4.81
C ARG A 102 11.67 -8.24 -4.69
N ASP A 103 12.29 -8.76 -5.75
CA ASP A 103 13.71 -9.10 -5.80
C ASP A 103 14.59 -7.91 -6.20
N ARG A 104 14.01 -6.71 -6.35
CA ARG A 104 14.70 -5.46 -6.74
C ARG A 104 15.55 -5.60 -8.01
N ASN A 105 15.08 -6.39 -8.99
CA ASN A 105 15.82 -6.77 -10.19
C ASN A 105 17.21 -7.36 -9.88
N ARG A 106 17.36 -8.06 -8.75
CA ARG A 106 18.58 -8.74 -8.34
C ARG A 106 18.43 -10.24 -8.57
N CYS A 107 19.40 -10.86 -9.23
CA CYS A 107 19.46 -12.30 -9.37
C CYS A 107 19.59 -12.93 -7.98
N GLN A 108 18.71 -13.87 -7.64
CA GLN A 108 18.70 -14.50 -6.32
C GLN A 108 19.78 -15.57 -6.13
N TYR A 109 20.62 -15.81 -7.14
CA TYR A 109 21.75 -16.74 -7.03
C TYR A 109 23.09 -16.02 -6.92
N CYS A 110 23.39 -15.11 -7.86
CA CYS A 110 24.65 -14.36 -7.83
C CYS A 110 24.57 -13.03 -7.07
N GLY A 111 23.37 -12.60 -6.68
CA GLY A 111 23.17 -11.34 -5.96
C GLY A 111 23.43 -10.08 -6.77
N ILE A 112 23.69 -10.14 -8.08
CA ILE A 112 23.93 -8.96 -8.91
C ILE A 112 22.60 -8.37 -9.40
N ARG A 113 22.52 -7.03 -9.48
CA ARG A 113 21.37 -6.30 -10.02
C ARG A 113 21.51 -6.14 -11.54
N PHE A 114 20.42 -6.38 -12.27
CA PHE A 114 20.37 -6.30 -13.74
C PHE A 114 19.22 -5.41 -14.22
N ARG A 115 19.18 -5.10 -15.52
CA ARG A 115 17.97 -4.55 -16.15
C ARG A 115 16.94 -5.67 -16.30
N THR A 116 15.65 -5.33 -16.23
CA THR A 116 14.56 -6.32 -16.28
C THR A 116 14.58 -7.20 -17.53
N ARG A 117 15.07 -6.69 -18.67
CA ARG A 117 15.20 -7.47 -19.92
C ARG A 117 16.29 -8.56 -19.87
N ASP A 118 17.25 -8.42 -18.96
CA ASP A 118 18.38 -9.36 -18.79
C ASP A 118 18.10 -10.39 -17.67
N LEU A 119 16.85 -10.42 -17.19
CA LEU A 119 16.38 -11.25 -16.10
C LEU A 119 15.26 -12.19 -16.54
N ASN A 120 15.34 -13.40 -16.03
CA ASN A 120 14.30 -14.42 -16.11
C ASN A 120 13.73 -14.71 -14.72
N LEU A 121 12.66 -15.51 -14.72
CA LEU A 121 12.18 -16.16 -13.52
C LEU A 121 12.66 -17.60 -13.52
N ASP A 122 13.13 -18.07 -12.37
CA ASP A 122 13.50 -19.45 -12.17
C ASP A 122 12.68 -20.07 -11.04
N HIS A 123 12.41 -21.37 -11.16
CA HIS A 123 11.80 -22.16 -10.10
C HIS A 123 12.88 -22.81 -9.25
N VAL A 124 12.96 -22.40 -7.98
CA VAL A 124 13.92 -22.94 -6.99
C VAL A 124 13.88 -24.47 -7.01
N ARG A 125 12.71 -25.06 -6.79
CA ARG A 125 12.42 -26.45 -7.13
C ARG A 125 11.89 -26.51 -8.57
N PRO A 126 12.57 -27.16 -9.52
CA PRO A 126 12.14 -27.25 -10.91
C PRO A 126 10.74 -27.86 -11.07
N LEU A 127 10.00 -27.42 -12.09
CA LEU A 127 8.68 -27.97 -12.43
C LEU A 127 8.71 -29.47 -12.69
N SER A 128 9.74 -29.96 -13.40
CA SER A 128 9.94 -31.39 -13.69
C SER A 128 10.12 -32.26 -12.44
N ARG A 129 10.49 -31.63 -11.32
CA ARG A 129 10.62 -32.30 -10.02
C ARG A 129 9.42 -32.05 -9.13
N GLY A 130 8.30 -31.54 -9.65
CA GLY A 130 7.08 -31.24 -8.89
C GLY A 130 7.08 -29.87 -8.19
N GLY A 131 7.99 -28.96 -8.56
CA GLY A 131 7.90 -27.57 -8.16
C GLY A 131 6.61 -26.91 -8.67
N ARG A 132 6.13 -25.89 -7.96
CA ARG A 132 4.94 -25.11 -8.36
C ARG A 132 5.30 -23.66 -8.63
N SER A 133 4.55 -23.00 -9.50
CA SER A 133 4.66 -21.55 -9.70
C SER A 133 4.01 -20.82 -8.53
N SER A 134 4.81 -20.42 -7.54
CA SER A 134 4.33 -19.75 -6.32
C SER A 134 5.35 -18.74 -5.80
N TRP A 135 4.90 -17.87 -4.90
CA TRP A 135 5.75 -16.88 -4.23
C TRP A 135 6.96 -17.48 -3.50
N VAL A 136 6.83 -18.72 -3.03
CA VAL A 136 7.86 -19.41 -2.24
C VAL A 136 8.76 -20.30 -3.10
N ASN A 137 8.52 -20.37 -4.40
CA ASN A 137 9.31 -21.23 -5.30
C ASN A 137 9.82 -20.50 -6.55
N VAL A 138 9.39 -19.26 -6.82
CA VAL A 138 9.84 -18.51 -8.00
C VAL A 138 10.67 -17.29 -7.58
N VAL A 139 11.81 -17.13 -8.24
CA VAL A 139 12.79 -16.07 -7.99
C VAL A 139 13.27 -15.40 -9.26
N CYS A 140 13.74 -14.17 -9.13
CA CYS A 140 14.48 -13.47 -10.17
C CYS A 140 15.85 -14.13 -10.40
N CYS A 141 16.21 -14.40 -11.65
CA CYS A 141 17.44 -15.08 -12.03
C CYS A 141 18.04 -14.48 -13.31
N CYS A 142 19.34 -14.22 -13.36
CA CYS A 142 19.99 -13.79 -14.60
C CYS A 142 20.18 -14.96 -15.56
N LEU A 143 20.33 -14.67 -16.86
CA LEU A 143 20.48 -15.67 -17.91
C LEU A 143 21.61 -16.69 -17.62
N ARG A 144 22.76 -16.23 -17.11
CA ARG A 144 23.90 -17.08 -16.76
C ARG A 144 23.55 -18.07 -15.64
N CYS A 145 23.05 -17.58 -14.51
CA CYS A 145 22.68 -18.45 -13.39
C CYS A 145 21.55 -19.40 -13.78
N ASN A 146 20.58 -18.94 -14.58
CA ASN A 146 19.46 -19.75 -15.05
C ASN A 146 19.96 -20.96 -15.87
N ARG A 147 20.93 -20.71 -16.76
CA ARG A 147 21.55 -21.77 -17.58
C ARG A 147 22.36 -22.75 -16.74
N VAL A 148 23.11 -22.26 -15.74
CA VAL A 148 23.90 -23.14 -14.86
C VAL A 148 22.99 -23.99 -13.98
N LYS A 149 21.92 -23.42 -13.40
CA LYS A 149 20.99 -24.17 -12.55
C LYS A 149 20.19 -25.21 -13.36
N ALA A 150 19.64 -24.80 -14.51
CA ALA A 150 18.83 -25.66 -15.38
C ALA A 150 17.72 -26.38 -14.59
N ASN A 151 17.59 -27.70 -14.77
CA ASN A 151 16.58 -28.56 -14.13
C ASN A 151 17.02 -29.11 -12.76
N ARG A 152 18.02 -28.49 -12.12
CA ARG A 152 18.52 -28.86 -10.79
C ARG A 152 17.97 -27.94 -9.71
N THR A 153 18.02 -28.39 -8.46
CA THR A 153 17.82 -27.51 -7.30
C THR A 153 19.05 -26.60 -7.10
N PRO A 154 18.98 -25.51 -6.33
CA PRO A 154 20.15 -24.69 -6.05
C PRO A 154 21.29 -25.50 -5.44
N GLU A 155 20.98 -26.41 -4.52
CA GLU A 155 21.95 -27.26 -3.83
C GLU A 155 22.72 -28.14 -4.82
N GLU A 156 22.00 -28.82 -5.72
CA GLU A 156 22.57 -29.65 -6.78
C GLU A 156 23.38 -28.84 -7.82
N ALA A 157 23.07 -27.55 -7.97
CA ALA A 157 23.78 -26.63 -8.84
C ALA A 157 24.97 -25.93 -8.15
N GLY A 158 25.23 -26.22 -6.86
CA GLY A 158 26.24 -25.53 -6.07
C GLY A 158 25.92 -24.04 -5.87
N MET A 159 24.64 -23.67 -5.92
CA MET A 159 24.14 -22.32 -5.75
C MET A 159 23.45 -22.14 -4.41
N LYS A 160 23.53 -20.93 -3.88
CA LYS A 160 22.77 -20.52 -2.70
C LYS A 160 21.83 -19.40 -3.07
N LEU A 161 20.66 -19.39 -2.44
CA LEU A 161 19.74 -18.27 -2.56
C LEU A 161 20.25 -17.11 -1.72
N THR A 162 20.27 -15.91 -2.28
CA THR A 162 20.59 -14.68 -1.55
C THR A 162 19.53 -14.32 -0.53
N ARG A 163 18.28 -14.72 -0.79
CA ARG A 163 17.14 -14.55 0.11
C ARG A 163 16.14 -15.66 -0.13
N VAL A 164 15.54 -16.18 0.94
CA VAL A 164 14.44 -17.15 0.86
C VAL A 164 13.23 -16.48 0.18
N PRO A 165 12.70 -17.02 -0.93
CA PRO A 165 11.53 -16.48 -1.59
C PRO A 165 10.32 -16.58 -0.67
N GLN A 166 9.67 -15.45 -0.42
CA GLN A 166 8.45 -15.38 0.37
C GLN A 166 7.43 -14.48 -0.32
N ARG A 167 6.16 -14.64 0.06
CA ARG A 167 5.10 -13.72 -0.37
C ARG A 167 5.33 -12.36 0.29
N PRO A 168 5.36 -11.25 -0.48
CA PRO A 168 5.43 -9.92 0.10
C PRO A 168 4.25 -9.69 1.06
N ARG A 169 4.54 -9.24 2.27
CA ARG A 169 3.51 -8.66 3.15
C ARG A 169 3.14 -7.30 2.58
N TRP A 170 1.88 -7.12 2.24
CA TRP A 170 1.38 -5.82 1.78
C TRP A 170 0.82 -5.06 2.99
N HIS A 171 1.20 -3.79 3.14
CA HIS A 171 0.63 -2.91 4.15
C HIS A 171 -0.30 -1.88 3.50
N PRO A 172 -1.54 -1.70 4.00
CA PRO A 172 -2.48 -0.64 3.61
C PRO A 172 -1.85 0.73 3.40
N LEU A 173 -0.94 1.08 4.30
CA LEU A 173 -0.34 2.39 4.38
C LEU A 173 0.84 2.59 3.43
N ALA A 174 1.36 1.57 2.75
CA ALA A 174 2.56 1.70 1.91
C ALA A 174 2.38 2.71 0.76
N ARG A 175 1.16 2.83 0.21
CA ARG A 175 0.80 3.87 -0.77
C ARG A 175 0.56 5.23 -0.13
N ILE A 176 0.02 5.24 1.09
CA ILE A 176 -0.36 6.47 1.78
C ILE A 176 0.91 7.19 2.28
N ARG A 177 1.94 6.46 2.72
CA ARG A 177 3.23 6.99 3.18
C ARG A 177 3.94 7.92 2.20
N TRP A 178 3.65 7.84 0.90
CA TRP A 178 4.22 8.74 -0.11
C TRP A 178 3.59 10.14 -0.13
N SER A 179 2.42 10.34 0.48
CA SER A 179 1.68 11.61 0.47
C SER A 179 1.58 12.31 1.84
N HIS A 180 2.23 11.78 2.88
CA HIS A 180 2.11 12.21 4.30
C HIS A 180 2.56 13.66 4.60
N GLY A 181 2.94 14.46 3.61
CA GLY A 181 3.46 15.82 3.84
C GLY A 181 2.48 16.97 3.59
N ARG A 182 1.26 16.70 3.09
CA ARG A 182 0.41 17.77 2.53
C ARG A 182 -0.69 18.30 3.43
N TYR A 183 -1.25 17.49 4.34
CA TYR A 183 -2.37 17.88 5.20
C TYR A 183 -2.15 17.45 6.65
N GLU A 184 -2.19 18.39 7.58
CA GLU A 184 -1.92 18.16 9.01
C GLU A 184 -2.93 17.19 9.65
N ILE A 185 -4.22 17.34 9.32
CA ILE A 185 -5.30 16.49 9.83
C ILE A 185 -5.10 14.99 9.54
N TRP A 186 -4.30 14.62 8.53
CA TRP A 186 -4.02 13.23 8.24
C TRP A 186 -3.14 12.57 9.32
N ARG A 187 -2.28 13.35 10.01
CA ARG A 187 -1.39 12.82 11.05
C ARG A 187 -2.15 12.07 12.14
N ASN A 188 -3.29 12.62 12.58
CA ASN A 188 -4.15 12.03 13.60
C ASN A 188 -4.61 10.60 13.26
N PHE A 189 -4.79 10.30 11.97
CA PHE A 189 -5.28 8.99 11.49
C PHE A 189 -4.16 8.05 11.01
N LEU A 190 -2.97 8.60 10.77
CA LEU A 190 -1.81 7.85 10.28
C LEU A 190 -0.91 7.42 11.44
N ASP A 191 -0.80 8.26 12.48
CA ASP A 191 -0.09 7.93 13.72
C ASP A 191 -0.91 6.93 14.56
N ALA A 192 -2.25 7.03 14.58
CA ALA A 192 -3.11 6.00 15.20
C ALA A 192 -3.00 4.63 14.50
N ALA A 193 -2.69 4.61 13.20
CA ALA A 193 -2.43 3.39 12.46
C ALA A 193 -1.01 2.81 12.71
N TYR A 194 -0.14 3.57 13.38
CA TYR A 194 1.17 3.13 13.89
C TYR A 194 1.06 2.48 15.28
N TRP A 195 0.15 2.95 16.15
CA TRP A 195 -0.02 2.42 17.52
C TRP A 195 -0.69 1.04 17.64
N ASN A 196 -1.33 0.54 16.57
CA ASN A 196 -1.88 -0.83 16.53
C ASN A 196 -0.91 -1.86 15.90
N VAL A 197 0.38 -1.53 15.81
CA VAL A 197 1.41 -2.52 15.55
C VAL A 197 1.85 -3.05 16.91
N GLU A 198 1.37 -4.24 17.30
CA GLU A 198 2.10 -5.05 18.28
C GLU A 198 3.53 -5.20 17.75
N LEU A 199 4.46 -4.51 18.43
CA LEU A 199 5.89 -4.66 18.20
C LEU A 199 6.28 -6.03 18.74
N SER A 200 7.00 -6.76 17.91
CA SER A 200 7.46 -8.14 18.06
C SER A 200 8.02 -8.48 19.44
N GLU A 201 7.70 -9.67 19.96
CA GLU A 201 8.77 -10.47 20.56
C GLU A 201 9.68 -10.94 19.42
N ASP A 202 10.93 -10.52 19.48
CA ASP A 202 12.03 -11.03 18.67
C ASP A 202 13.19 -11.29 19.66
N PRO A 203 14.09 -12.19 19.31
CA PRO A 203 14.20 -13.56 19.81
C PRO A 203 15.02 -13.63 21.11
N GLY A 204 14.83 -14.72 21.86
CA GLY A 204 15.70 -15.07 22.98
C GLY A 204 17.19 -14.93 22.61
N GLU A 205 17.92 -14.24 23.47
CA GLU A 205 19.37 -14.34 23.58
C GLU A 205 19.73 -15.81 23.81
N ASP A 206 20.09 -16.53 22.76
CA ASP A 206 20.96 -17.68 22.92
C ASP A 206 22.31 -17.17 23.43
N ALA A 207 22.74 -17.73 24.56
CA ALA A 207 24.15 -17.90 24.91
C ALA A 207 25.01 -16.62 24.97
N ALA A 208 25.00 -15.97 26.14
CA ALA A 208 26.18 -15.32 26.68
C ALA A 208 26.59 -15.99 28.00
N ALA A 209 27.62 -16.83 27.88
CA ALA A 209 28.66 -17.09 28.88
C ALA A 209 28.26 -17.40 30.35
N GLY A 210 28.62 -18.60 30.81
CA GLY A 210 28.76 -18.92 32.24
C GLY A 210 28.43 -20.35 32.57
#